data_AF-A0AAP8T1W9-F1
#
_entry.id   AF-A0AAP8T1W9-F1
#
_cell.length_a   1.000
_cell.length_b   1.000
_cell.length_c   1.000
_cell.angle_alpha   90.00
_cell.angle_beta   90.00
_cell.angle_gamma   90.00
#
_symmetry.space_group_name_H-M   'P 1'
#
loop_
_entity.id
_entity.type
_entity.pdbx_description
1 polymer ?
#
loop_
_entity_poly.entity_id
_entity_poly.type
_entity_poly.pdbx_seq_one_letter_code
_entity_poly.pdbx_strand_id
1 'polypeptide(L)'
;AMPRPHTAGDYPLYDYPGTYVQSEDGEHYARTRIEALQTLHEQVELAGNARGLGSGHLFSLTGFSRQDQNREYLIVGARYHID
;
A
#
# COMPACT_ATOMS: atom_id res chain seq x y z
N ALA A 1 -11.31 2.03 -1.42
CA ALA A 1 -11.55 1.04 -0.36
C ALA A 1 -11.60 1.78 0.97
N MET A 2 -12.54 1.47 1.87
CA MET A 2 -12.56 2.07 3.21
C MET A 2 -11.42 1.46 4.05
N PRO A 3 -10.62 2.26 4.78
CA PRO A 3 -9.59 1.74 5.69
C PRO A 3 -10.23 0.82 6.72
N ARG A 4 -9.63 -0.34 6.99
CA ARG A 4 -10.10 -1.20 8.07
C ARG A 4 -9.77 -0.52 9.41
N PRO A 5 -10.73 -0.45 10.36
CA PRO A 5 -10.46 0.16 11.65
C PRO A 5 -9.38 -0.65 12.39
N HIS A 6 -8.32 0.03 12.80
CA HIS A 6 -7.26 -0.53 13.64
C HIS A 6 -7.01 0.45 14.78
N THR A 7 -6.51 -0.05 15.92
CA THR A 7 -6.36 0.70 17.18
C THR A 7 -5.59 2.01 17.05
N ALA A 8 -4.77 2.16 15.99
CA ALA A 8 -3.99 3.36 15.71
C ALA A 8 -4.52 4.25 14.58
N GLY A 9 -5.69 3.94 14.00
CA GLY A 9 -6.24 4.65 12.83
C GLY A 9 -6.67 6.09 13.10
N ASP A 10 -6.94 6.42 14.36
CA ASP A 10 -7.43 7.73 14.78
C ASP A 10 -6.36 8.62 15.44
N TYR A 11 -5.09 8.17 15.52
CA TYR A 11 -4.05 9.00 16.14
C TYR A 11 -3.64 10.15 15.20
N PRO A 12 -3.73 11.42 15.66
CA PRO A 12 -3.31 12.55 14.85
C PRO A 12 -1.77 12.61 14.77
N LEU A 13 -1.24 12.82 13.56
CA LEU A 13 0.17 13.11 13.32
C LEU A 13 0.35 14.61 13.07
N TYR A 14 1.32 15.24 13.75
CA TYR A 14 1.67 16.65 13.57
C TYR A 14 3.17 16.78 13.27
N ASP A 15 3.54 17.60 12.28
CA ASP A 15 4.93 17.84 11.88
C ASP A 15 5.14 19.33 11.50
N TYR A 16 6.30 19.90 11.85
CA TYR A 16 6.69 21.29 11.53
C TYR A 16 8.22 21.40 11.45
N PRO A 17 8.78 22.16 10.47
CA PRO A 17 8.10 22.93 9.43
C PRO A 17 7.70 22.07 8.22
N GLY A 18 6.50 22.29 7.69
CA GLY A 18 5.94 21.49 6.59
C GLY A 18 6.49 21.79 5.18
N THR A 19 7.50 22.67 5.04
CA THR A 19 8.11 23.05 3.74
C THR A 19 7.09 23.45 2.65
N TYR A 20 6.03 24.16 3.02
CA TYR A 20 5.08 24.78 2.08
C TYR A 20 4.94 26.27 2.37
N VAL A 21 4.69 27.06 1.32
CA VAL A 21 4.45 28.52 1.41
C VAL A 21 2.96 28.83 1.22
N GLN A 22 2.26 28.06 0.38
CA GLN A 22 0.80 28.10 0.23
C GLN A 22 0.13 26.95 1.02
N SER A 23 -1.02 27.24 1.61
CA SER A 23 -1.81 26.28 2.38
C SER A 23 -2.30 25.10 1.54
N GLU A 24 -2.56 25.30 0.24
CA GLU A 24 -3.01 24.23 -0.68
C GLU A 24 -1.93 23.15 -0.86
N ASP A 25 -0.66 23.56 -1.00
CA ASP A 25 0.48 22.64 -1.07
C ASP A 25 0.64 21.83 0.22
N GLY A 26 0.41 22.48 1.37
CA GLY A 26 0.45 21.84 2.69
C GLY A 26 -0.61 20.75 2.86
N GLU A 27 -1.83 20.98 2.37
CA GLU A 27 -2.89 19.97 2.39
C GLU A 27 -2.55 18.77 1.51
N HIS A 28 -1.99 19.02 0.31
CA HIS A 28 -1.53 17.94 -0.57
C HIS A 28 -0.41 17.12 0.08
N TYR A 29 0.60 17.77 0.67
CA TYR A 29 1.70 17.06 1.33
C TYR A 29 1.24 16.23 2.53
N ALA A 30 0.35 16.79 3.35
CA ALA A 30 -0.24 16.06 4.47
C ALA A 30 -0.99 14.80 3.99
N ARG A 31 -1.79 14.94 2.92
CA ARG A 31 -2.55 13.83 2.33
C ARG A 31 -1.64 12.74 1.78
N THR A 32 -0.68 13.08 0.92
CA THR A 32 0.26 12.12 0.33
C THR A 32 1.05 11.37 1.40
N ARG A 33 1.46 12.05 2.48
CA ARG A 33 2.22 11.43 3.56
C ARG A 33 1.37 10.46 4.39
N ILE A 34 0.11 10.80 4.68
CA ILE A 34 -0.83 9.89 5.35
C ILE A 34 -1.16 8.69 4.45
N GLU A 35 -1.42 8.90 3.16
CA GLU A 35 -1.68 7.82 2.20
C GLU A 35 -0.47 6.87 2.07
N ALA A 36 0.75 7.41 2.04
CA ALA A 36 1.97 6.60 2.02
C ALA A 36 2.12 5.76 3.31
N LEU A 37 1.82 6.34 4.49
CA LEU A 37 1.81 5.60 5.76
C LEU A 37 0.75 4.51 5.78
N GLN A 38 -0.45 4.79 5.26
CA GLN A 38 -1.53 3.81 5.17
C GLN A 38 -1.21 2.65 4.21
N THR A 39 -0.39 2.88 3.18
CA THR A 39 0.04 1.83 2.24
C THR A 39 0.84 0.71 2.94
N LEU A 40 1.54 1.01 4.05
CA LEU A 40 2.26 -0.01 4.83
C LEU A 40 1.34 -0.88 5.71
N HIS A 41 0.07 -0.51 5.86
CA HIS A 41 -0.84 -1.17 6.79
C HIS A 41 -1.17 -2.62 6.40
N GLU A 42 -1.25 -2.92 5.10
CA GLU A 42 -1.50 -4.26 4.61
C GLU A 42 -0.58 -4.58 3.43
N GLN A 43 0.54 -5.25 3.72
CA GLN A 43 1.41 -5.85 2.71
C GLN A 43 1.26 -7.37 2.73
N VAL A 44 1.23 -7.97 1.54
CA VAL A 44 1.17 -9.42 1.36
C VAL A 44 2.37 -9.84 0.53
N GLU A 45 3.14 -10.81 1.02
CA GLU A 45 4.24 -11.43 0.27
C GLU A 45 3.75 -12.75 -0.32
N LEU A 46 3.95 -12.91 -1.63
CA LEU A 46 3.55 -14.10 -2.39
C LEU A 46 4.77 -14.61 -3.16
N ALA A 47 5.03 -15.91 -3.03
CA ALA A 47 6.08 -16.60 -3.75
C ALA A 47 5.48 -17.66 -4.68
N GLY A 48 6.02 -17.79 -5.88
CA GLY A 48 5.52 -18.74 -6.87
C GLY A 48 6.29 -18.68 -8.18
N ASN A 49 5.78 -19.38 -9.19
CA ASN A 49 6.41 -19.52 -10.51
C ASN A 49 5.71 -18.70 -11.61
N ALA A 50 4.95 -17.67 -11.23
CA ALA A 50 4.20 -16.81 -12.14
C ALA A 50 5.13 -15.87 -12.92
N ARG A 51 5.62 -16.34 -14.07
CA ARG A 51 6.67 -15.67 -14.88
C ARG A 51 6.25 -14.34 -15.50
N GLY A 52 4.94 -14.09 -15.62
CA GLY A 52 4.40 -12.86 -16.20
C GLY A 52 4.21 -11.73 -15.19
N LEU A 53 4.49 -11.95 -13.90
CA LEU A 53 4.29 -10.96 -12.86
C LEU A 53 5.55 -10.11 -12.64
N GLY A 54 5.36 -8.81 -12.49
CA GLY A 54 6.41 -7.90 -12.05
C GLY A 54 5.90 -6.64 -11.40
N SER A 55 6.82 -5.86 -10.84
CA SER A 55 6.47 -4.60 -10.15
C SER A 55 5.64 -3.69 -11.08
N GLY A 56 4.62 -3.05 -10.52
CA GLY A 56 3.64 -2.22 -11.22
C GLY A 56 2.47 -2.96 -11.85
N HIS A 57 2.48 -4.31 -11.90
CA HIS A 57 1.36 -5.06 -12.46
C HIS A 57 0.22 -5.24 -11.45
N LEU A 58 -1.01 -5.27 -11.97
CA LEU A 58 -2.19 -5.75 -11.26
C LEU A 58 -2.42 -7.24 -11.55
N PHE A 59 -2.75 -8.02 -10.53
CA PHE A 59 -3.15 -9.41 -10.70
C PHE A 59 -4.21 -9.83 -9.66
N SER A 60 -5.01 -10.84 -9.97
CA SER A 60 -6.03 -11.40 -9.08
C SER A 60 -5.58 -12.74 -8.49
N LEU A 61 -5.61 -12.86 -7.17
CA LEU A 61 -5.36 -14.12 -6.46
C LEU A 61 -6.65 -14.95 -6.42
N THR A 62 -6.58 -16.24 -6.75
CA THR A 62 -7.70 -17.18 -6.64
C THR A 62 -7.25 -18.51 -6.01
N GLY A 63 -8.18 -19.25 -5.40
CA GLY A 63 -7.92 -20.57 -4.81
C GLY A 63 -7.22 -20.57 -3.44
N PHE A 64 -7.02 -19.42 -2.81
CA PHE A 64 -6.43 -19.33 -1.48
C PHE A 64 -7.44 -19.71 -0.39
N SER A 65 -6.98 -20.43 0.64
CA SER A 65 -7.84 -20.95 1.73
C SER A 65 -8.56 -19.84 2.51
N ARG A 66 -7.89 -18.69 2.69
CA ARG A 66 -8.49 -17.50 3.31
C ARG A 66 -9.23 -16.69 2.24
N GLN A 67 -10.56 -16.82 2.21
CA GLN A 67 -11.36 -16.28 1.11
C GLN A 67 -11.20 -14.77 0.88
N ASP A 68 -10.99 -13.98 1.93
CA ASP A 68 -10.79 -12.54 1.86
C ASP A 68 -9.48 -12.10 1.15
N GLN A 69 -8.52 -13.01 0.96
CA GLN A 69 -7.30 -12.75 0.20
C GLN A 69 -7.47 -13.05 -1.30
N ASN A 70 -8.57 -13.66 -1.74
CA ASN A 70 -8.81 -13.88 -3.16
C ASN A 70 -9.34 -12.60 -3.82
N ARG A 71 -8.46 -11.61 -3.99
CA ARG A 71 -8.75 -10.27 -4.51
C ARG A 71 -7.66 -9.81 -5.47
N GLU A 72 -7.83 -8.61 -6.02
CA GLU A 72 -6.84 -7.95 -6.84
C GLU A 72 -5.74 -7.29 -5.99
N TYR A 73 -4.50 -7.38 -6.46
CA TYR A 73 -3.31 -6.84 -5.83
C TYR A 73 -2.48 -6.04 -6.83
N LEU A 74 -1.86 -4.96 -6.34
CA LEU A 74 -0.81 -4.22 -7.04
C LEU A 74 0.56 -4.70 -6.55
N ILE A 75 1.43 -5.07 -7.48
CA ILE A 75 2.80 -5.50 -7.14
C ILE A 75 3.67 -4.27 -6.89
N VAL A 76 3.89 -3.96 -5.61
CA VAL A 76 4.76 -2.84 -5.19
C VAL A 76 6.26 -3.19 -5.22
N GLY A 77 6.62 -4.47 -5.26
CA GLY A 77 8.00 -4.95 -5.41
C GLY A 77 8.04 -6.43 -5.79
N ALA A 78 9.10 -6.86 -6.49
CA ALA A 78 9.30 -8.24 -6.92
C ALA A 78 10.76 -8.65 -6.76
N ARG A 79 11.01 -9.90 -6.35
CA ARG A 79 12.34 -10.53 -6.33
C ARG A 79 12.30 -11.77 -7.22
N TYR A 80 13.29 -11.92 -8.08
CA TYR A 80 13.38 -13.05 -9.02
C TYR A 80 14.60 -13.90 -8.69
N HIS A 81 14.39 -15.21 -8.67
CA HIS A 81 15.45 -16.21 -8.61
C HIS A 81 15.42 -17.01 -9.90
N ILE A 82 16.51 -16.99 -10.66
CA ILE A 82 16.63 -17.68 -11.96
C ILE A 82 17.90 -18.53 -11.87
N ASP A 83 17.71 -19.85 -11.89
CA ASP A 83 18.77 -20.86 -11.99
C ASP A 83 18.88 -21.39 -13.43
#